data_AF-U2RZJ0-F1
#
_entry.id   AF-U2RZJ0-F1
#
_cell.length_a   1.000
_cell.length_b   1.000
_cell.length_c   1.000
_cell.angle_alpha   90.00
_cell.angle_beta   90.00
_cell.angle_gamma   90.00
#
_symmetry.space_group_name_H-M   'P 1'
#
loop_
_entity.id
_entity.type
_entity.pdbx_description
1 polymer ?
#
loop_
_entity_poly.entity_id
_entity_poly.type
_entity_poly.pdbx_seq_one_letter_code
_entity_poly.pdbx_strand_id
1 'polypeptide(L)'
;MLVRAVEESQVRIGAVLVLDDGPEALEQPEFKDAWQRWLGFSNALALRGPTHPTWIATAGSLAATGAGAVPAQAVAAQGAADAALAPEWLDIQQELGAEAGFSPEFFGRLAGAGLPLPEVGEELGPGIPVDLSWPKQRVAVMVEPGEQDVGDLATEGWRLLPADAAQILKAMGEHHG
;
A
#
# COMPACT_ATOMS: atom_id res chain seq x y z
N MET A 1 -33.48 19.03 -13.35
CA MET A 1 -32.17 19.67 -13.14
C MET A 1 -31.15 18.55 -13.13
N LEU A 2 -30.40 18.36 -14.22
CA LEU A 2 -29.37 17.34 -14.31
C LEU A 2 -28.09 17.88 -13.68
N VAL A 3 -27.59 17.23 -12.64
CA VAL A 3 -26.25 17.45 -12.09
C VAL A 3 -25.31 16.50 -12.83
N ARG A 4 -24.34 17.05 -13.56
CA ARG A 4 -23.25 16.30 -14.18
C ARG A 4 -22.17 16.13 -13.12
N ALA A 5 -21.83 14.89 -12.78
CA ALA A 5 -20.60 14.61 -12.04
C ALA A 5 -19.41 15.12 -12.89
N VAL A 6 -18.68 16.09 -12.36
CA VAL A 6 -17.37 16.49 -12.87
C VAL A 6 -16.42 15.40 -12.41
N GLU A 7 -15.63 14.82 -13.31
CA GLU A 7 -14.55 13.90 -12.93
C GLU A 7 -13.78 14.49 -11.74
N GLU A 8 -13.74 13.77 -10.63
CA GLU A 8 -12.76 14.01 -9.58
C GLU A 8 -11.40 13.58 -10.15
N SER A 9 -10.75 14.47 -10.90
CA SER A 9 -9.33 14.30 -11.17
C SER A 9 -8.61 14.43 -9.82
N GLN A 10 -8.32 13.31 -9.17
CA GLN A 10 -7.54 13.30 -7.93
C GLN A 10 -6.16 13.88 -8.22
N VAL A 11 -5.89 15.08 -7.70
CA VAL A 11 -4.58 15.72 -7.82
C VAL A 11 -3.67 15.18 -6.72
N ARG A 12 -2.64 14.42 -7.11
CA ARG A 12 -1.59 14.00 -6.18
C ARG A 12 -0.63 15.15 -5.93
N ILE A 13 -0.61 15.65 -4.69
CA ILE A 13 0.32 16.69 -4.24
C ILE A 13 1.41 16.04 -3.39
N GLY A 14 2.67 16.17 -3.80
CA GLY A 14 3.83 15.86 -2.97
C GLY A 14 4.23 17.07 -2.11
N ALA A 15 4.69 16.83 -0.88
CA ALA A 15 5.24 17.88 -0.02
C ALA A 15 6.67 17.53 0.40
N VAL A 16 7.53 18.54 0.52
CA VAL A 16 8.89 18.42 1.02
C VAL A 16 9.10 19.46 2.12
N LEU A 17 9.50 19.00 3.30
CA LEU A 17 9.79 19.82 4.46
C LEU A 17 11.25 19.60 4.86
N VAL A 18 12.05 20.67 4.77
CA VAL A 18 13.50 20.62 5.07
C VAL A 18 13.83 21.61 6.17
N LEU A 19 14.57 21.15 7.19
CA LEU A 19 15.21 22.02 8.17
C LEU A 19 16.65 22.28 7.74
N ASP A 20 17.06 23.54 7.67
CA ASP A 20 18.48 23.87 7.50
C ASP A 20 19.23 23.64 8.81
N ASP A 21 20.05 22.59 8.87
CA ASP A 21 20.90 22.23 10.01
C ASP A 21 22.38 22.60 9.79
N GLY A 22 22.66 23.51 8.85
CA GLY A 22 24.00 24.03 8.62
C GLY A 22 24.57 24.79 9.83
N PRO A 23 25.90 24.87 9.97
CA PRO A 23 26.54 25.54 11.12
C PRO A 23 26.12 27.00 11.25
N GLU A 24 25.99 27.73 10.13
CA GLU A 24 25.52 29.12 10.13
C GLU A 24 24.06 29.25 10.59
N ALA A 25 23.20 28.27 10.27
CA ALA A 25 21.80 28.27 10.70
C ALA A 25 21.66 27.93 12.18
N LEU A 26 22.49 27.01 12.69
CA LEU A 26 22.51 26.62 14.10
C LEU A 26 22.93 27.76 15.04
N GLU A 27 23.74 28.70 14.55
CA GLU A 27 24.18 29.88 15.30
C GLU A 27 23.14 31.00 15.34
N GLN A 28 22.06 30.91 14.54
CA GLN A 28 21.00 31.92 14.54
C GLN A 28 20.14 31.82 15.81
N PRO A 29 19.84 32.94 16.47
CA PRO A 29 18.95 32.98 17.64
C PRO A 29 17.58 32.34 17.40
N GLU A 30 17.08 32.42 16.17
CA GLU A 30 15.76 31.93 15.73
C GLU A 30 15.76 30.43 15.38
N PHE A 31 16.91 29.75 15.40
CA PHE A 31 17.01 28.34 15.02
C PHE A 31 16.06 27.45 15.81
N LYS A 32 15.93 27.72 17.12
CA LYS A 32 15.00 26.99 17.98
C LYS A 32 13.55 27.10 17.50
N ASP A 33 13.13 28.29 17.08
CA ASP A 33 11.77 28.52 16.58
C ASP A 33 11.57 27.90 15.19
N ALA A 34 12.62 27.88 14.36
CA ALA A 34 12.61 27.14 13.09
C ALA A 34 12.48 25.63 13.31
N TRP A 35 13.24 25.06 14.26
CA TRP A 35 13.16 23.65 14.63
C TRP A 35 11.78 23.28 15.19
N GLN A 36 11.21 24.08 16.10
CA GLN A 36 9.88 23.83 16.65
C GLN A 36 8.78 23.88 15.58
N ARG A 37 8.86 24.82 14.63
CA ARG A 37 7.92 24.89 13.51
C ARG A 37 8.07 23.69 12.58
N TRP A 38 9.30 23.32 12.24
CA TRP A 38 9.58 22.13 11.45
C TRP A 38 9.00 20.87 12.12
N LEU A 39 9.17 20.70 13.43
CA LEU A 39 8.60 19.58 14.18
C LEU A 39 7.06 19.61 14.20
N GLY A 40 6.46 20.79 14.33
CA GLY A 40 5.01 20.96 14.24
C GLY A 40 4.46 20.54 12.88
N PHE A 41 5.09 20.98 11.80
CA PHE A 41 4.71 20.61 10.44
C PHE A 41 5.01 19.14 10.12
N SER A 42 6.11 18.57 10.61
CA SER A 42 6.41 17.15 10.39
C SER A 42 5.32 16.26 11.00
N ASN A 43 4.88 16.59 12.22
CA ASN A 43 3.82 15.84 12.90
C ASN A 43 2.47 15.99 12.17
N ALA A 44 2.13 17.18 11.69
CA ALA A 44 0.90 17.41 10.94
C ALA A 44 0.92 16.71 9.58
N LEU A 45 2.04 16.76 8.87
CA LEU A 45 2.18 16.18 7.54
C LEU A 45 2.37 14.65 7.56
N ALA A 46 2.74 14.07 8.70
CA ALA A 46 2.77 12.62 8.90
C ALA A 46 1.36 11.99 8.84
N LEU A 47 0.31 12.78 9.04
CA LEU A 47 -1.09 12.33 8.91
C LEU A 47 -1.57 12.29 7.46
N ARG A 48 -0.76 12.77 6.50
CA ARG A 48 -1.10 12.68 5.08
C ARG A 48 -0.96 11.22 4.66
N GLY A 49 -2.07 10.67 4.16
CA GLY A 49 -2.12 9.29 3.69
C GLY A 49 -1.19 9.03 2.50
N PRO A 50 -1.03 7.76 2.11
CA PRO A 50 -0.04 7.33 1.10
C PRO A 50 -0.22 7.96 -0.29
N THR A 51 -1.43 8.44 -0.60
CA THR A 51 -1.78 9.16 -1.84
C THR A 51 -1.11 10.54 -1.95
N HIS A 52 -0.58 11.04 -0.85
CA HIS A 52 -0.08 12.39 -0.67
C HIS A 52 1.30 12.37 0.01
N PRO A 53 2.35 11.95 -0.71
CA PRO A 53 3.65 11.71 -0.10
C PRO A 53 4.22 12.99 0.53
N THR A 54 4.83 12.83 1.70
CA THR A 54 5.53 13.88 2.43
C THR A 54 6.98 13.43 2.66
N TRP A 55 7.91 14.29 2.29
CA TRP A 55 9.33 14.15 2.59
C TRP A 55 9.72 15.06 3.76
N ILE A 56 10.38 14.53 4.78
CA ILE A 56 10.85 15.30 5.94
C ILE A 56 12.35 15.02 6.09
N ALA A 57 13.17 16.07 6.01
CA ALA A 57 14.63 15.93 6.07
C ALA A 57 15.31 17.17 6.67
N THR A 58 16.63 17.06 6.85
CA THR A 58 17.51 18.22 7.06
C THR A 58 18.36 18.50 5.83
N ALA A 59 18.87 19.71 5.68
CA ALA A 59 19.69 20.12 4.54
C ALA A 59 20.97 19.27 4.44
N GLY A 60 21.63 19.00 5.56
CA GLY A 60 22.79 18.11 5.65
C GLY A 60 22.47 16.69 5.23
N SER A 61 21.30 16.15 5.64
CA SER A 61 20.87 14.81 5.21
C SER A 61 20.62 14.73 3.71
N LEU A 62 20.06 15.78 3.09
CA LEU A 62 19.80 15.82 1.66
C LEU A 62 21.10 15.97 0.84
N ALA A 63 22.05 16.76 1.34
CA ALA A 63 23.36 16.92 0.74
C ALA A 63 24.17 15.62 0.78
N ALA A 64 24.07 14.86 1.88
CA ALA A 64 24.73 13.56 2.04
C ALA A 64 24.20 12.48 1.07
N THR A 65 22.95 12.59 0.64
CA THR A 65 22.35 11.65 -0.32
C THR A 65 22.68 11.94 -1.79
N GLY A 66 23.24 13.11 -2.11
CA GLY A 66 23.54 13.50 -3.50
C GLY A 66 22.28 13.77 -4.34
N ALA A 67 22.39 14.67 -5.32
CA ALA A 67 21.28 15.05 -6.21
C ALA A 67 20.86 13.86 -7.10
N GLY A 68 19.97 13.00 -6.58
CA GLY A 68 19.45 11.83 -7.27
C GLY A 68 19.15 10.62 -6.38
N ALA A 69 19.68 10.56 -5.16
CA ALA A 69 19.32 9.46 -4.25
C ALA A 69 18.19 9.89 -3.32
N VAL A 70 17.00 9.42 -3.63
CA VAL A 70 15.97 9.17 -2.63
C VAL A 70 16.57 8.18 -1.60
N PRO A 71 16.70 8.52 -0.29
CA PRO A 71 17.25 7.61 0.71
C PRO A 71 16.63 6.22 0.69
N ALA A 72 17.35 5.26 1.26
CA ALA A 72 17.01 3.84 1.30
C ALA A 72 15.54 3.50 1.64
N GLN A 73 14.85 4.35 2.43
CA GLN A 73 13.43 4.20 2.74
C GLN A 73 12.50 4.52 1.57
N ALA A 74 12.91 5.43 0.68
CA ALA A 74 12.24 5.65 -0.59
C ALA A 74 12.64 4.62 -1.65
N VAL A 75 13.87 4.12 -1.75
CA VAL A 75 14.14 2.98 -2.68
C VAL A 75 13.57 1.64 -2.20
N ALA A 76 13.33 1.44 -0.90
CA ALA A 76 12.52 0.31 -0.43
C ALA A 76 11.04 0.45 -0.83
N ALA A 77 10.54 1.68 -0.96
CA ALA A 77 9.19 1.98 -1.46
C ALA A 77 9.11 2.09 -3.01
N GLN A 78 10.21 2.48 -3.68
CA GLN A 78 10.29 2.68 -5.13
C GLN A 78 10.79 1.45 -5.88
N GLY A 79 11.63 0.60 -5.27
CA GLY A 79 12.11 -0.64 -5.87
C GLY A 79 11.02 -1.72 -6.02
N ALA A 80 9.92 -1.57 -5.29
CA ALA A 80 8.69 -2.34 -5.46
C ALA A 80 7.68 -1.69 -6.44
N ALA A 81 7.97 -0.48 -6.94
CA ALA A 81 7.03 0.38 -7.66
C ALA A 81 7.39 0.61 -9.14
N ASP A 82 8.22 -0.23 -9.76
CA ASP A 82 8.51 -0.11 -11.21
C ASP A 82 7.46 -0.79 -12.11
N ALA A 83 6.36 -1.24 -11.50
CA ALA A 83 5.04 -1.13 -12.11
C ALA A 83 4.13 -0.48 -11.06
N ALA A 84 3.80 0.80 -11.23
CA ALA A 84 2.75 1.40 -10.41
C ALA A 84 1.49 0.54 -10.55
N LEU A 85 1.01 -0.03 -9.45
CA LEU A 85 -0.25 -0.79 -9.45
C LEU A 85 -1.34 0.05 -10.10
N ALA A 86 -2.22 -0.61 -10.86
CA ALA A 86 -3.43 0.03 -11.35
C ALA A 86 -4.21 0.59 -10.14
N PRO A 87 -4.93 1.73 -10.29
CA PRO A 87 -5.63 2.38 -9.18
C PRO A 87 -6.49 1.43 -8.34
N GLU A 88 -7.18 0.49 -9.00
CA GLU A 88 -8.07 -0.47 -8.36
C GLU A 88 -7.31 -1.48 -7.48
N TRP A 89 -6.11 -1.92 -7.91
CA TRP A 89 -5.25 -2.77 -7.09
C TRP A 89 -4.64 -2.02 -5.91
N LEU A 90 -4.35 -0.73 -6.10
CA LEU A 90 -3.86 0.13 -5.02
C LEU A 90 -4.95 0.36 -3.97
N ASP A 91 -6.20 0.56 -4.37
CA ASP A 91 -7.32 0.73 -3.44
C ASP A 91 -7.48 -0.50 -2.54
N ILE A 92 -7.43 -1.70 -3.12
CA ILE A 92 -7.49 -2.98 -2.38
C ILE A 92 -6.31 -3.11 -1.40
N GLN A 93 -5.09 -2.80 -1.84
CA GLN A 93 -3.91 -2.81 -0.98
C GLN A 93 -4.06 -1.85 0.21
N GLN A 94 -4.70 -0.70 -0.01
CA GLN A 94 -4.88 0.33 1.01
C GLN A 94 -5.99 -0.04 2.00
N GLU A 95 -7.05 -0.70 1.54
CA GLU A 95 -8.15 -1.19 2.36
C GLU A 95 -7.72 -2.29 3.34
N LEU A 96 -6.97 -3.28 2.85
CA LEU A 96 -6.44 -4.37 3.69
C LEU A 96 -5.31 -3.92 4.63
N GLY A 97 -4.77 -2.72 4.41
CA GLY A 97 -3.69 -2.18 5.23
C GLY A 97 -2.43 -3.05 5.23
N ALA A 98 -1.47 -2.72 6.10
CA ALA A 98 -0.26 -3.52 6.31
C ALA A 98 -0.52 -4.69 7.29
N GLU A 99 -1.65 -5.39 7.13
CA GLU A 99 -1.93 -6.61 7.88
C GLU A 99 -0.88 -7.69 7.57
N ALA A 100 -0.66 -8.60 8.52
CA ALA A 100 0.31 -9.67 8.35
C ALA A 100 -0.07 -10.53 7.12
N GLY A 101 0.77 -10.55 6.10
CA GLY A 101 0.53 -11.32 4.85
C GLY A 101 0.28 -10.46 3.61
N PHE A 102 -0.27 -9.25 3.74
CA PHE A 102 -0.63 -8.38 2.60
C PHE A 102 0.40 -7.27 2.35
N SER A 103 1.63 -7.66 1.99
CA SER A 103 2.70 -6.72 1.66
C SER A 103 2.49 -6.01 0.30
N PRO A 104 3.11 -4.84 0.05
CA PRO A 104 3.10 -4.22 -1.29
C PRO A 104 3.62 -5.16 -2.40
N GLU A 105 4.63 -5.98 -2.08
CA GLU A 105 5.18 -6.98 -3.01
C GLU A 105 4.16 -8.08 -3.35
N PHE A 106 3.31 -8.47 -2.40
CA PHE A 106 2.23 -9.43 -2.63
C PHE A 106 1.29 -8.92 -3.74
N PHE A 107 0.77 -7.70 -3.62
CA PHE A 107 -0.12 -7.10 -4.62
C PHE A 107 0.59 -6.87 -5.95
N GLY A 108 1.84 -6.39 -5.91
CA GLY A 108 2.67 -6.21 -7.11
C GLY A 108 2.82 -7.49 -7.94
N ARG A 109 3.04 -8.64 -7.28
CA ARG A 109 3.15 -9.94 -7.96
C ARG A 109 1.83 -10.40 -8.57
N LEU A 110 0.70 -10.27 -7.85
CA LEU A 110 -0.60 -10.69 -8.37
C LEU A 110 -1.04 -9.85 -9.57
N ALA A 111 -0.94 -8.53 -9.45
CA ALA A 111 -1.28 -7.60 -10.51
C ALA A 111 -0.34 -7.75 -11.73
N GLY A 112 0.97 -7.89 -11.50
CA GLY A 112 1.96 -8.09 -12.55
C GLY A 112 1.79 -9.40 -13.33
N ALA A 113 1.18 -10.42 -12.72
CA ALA A 113 0.79 -11.66 -13.38
C ALA A 113 -0.55 -11.56 -14.14
N GLY A 114 -1.23 -10.40 -14.08
CA GLY A 114 -2.46 -10.15 -14.82
C GLY A 114 -3.69 -10.83 -14.25
N LEU A 115 -3.71 -11.11 -12.93
CA LEU A 115 -4.90 -11.66 -12.29
C LEU A 115 -6.06 -10.65 -12.36
N PRO A 116 -7.32 -11.14 -12.43
CA PRO A 116 -8.46 -10.26 -12.23
C PRO A 116 -8.44 -9.67 -10.82
N LEU A 117 -9.08 -8.52 -10.64
CA LEU A 117 -9.28 -7.92 -9.31
C LEU A 117 -10.03 -8.91 -8.42
N PRO A 118 -9.57 -9.16 -7.18
CA PRO A 118 -10.31 -9.90 -6.19
C PRO A 118 -11.46 -9.06 -5.62
N GLU A 119 -12.46 -9.73 -5.06
CA GLU A 119 -13.38 -9.11 -4.09
C GLU A 119 -12.71 -9.10 -2.71
N VAL A 120 -13.00 -8.08 -1.90
CA VAL A 120 -12.38 -7.88 -0.57
C VAL A 120 -13.44 -8.08 0.51
N GLY A 121 -13.10 -8.84 1.56
CA GLY A 121 -13.97 -9.00 2.74
C GLY A 121 -15.31 -9.71 2.47
N GLU A 122 -15.39 -10.54 1.42
CA GLU A 122 -16.63 -11.23 1.06
C GLU A 122 -16.97 -12.32 2.10
N GLU A 123 -18.25 -12.49 2.41
CA GLU A 123 -18.72 -13.63 3.20
C GLU A 123 -19.07 -14.80 2.27
N LEU A 124 -18.37 -15.92 2.43
CA LEU A 124 -18.54 -17.12 1.62
C LEU A 124 -19.24 -18.24 2.39
N GLY A 125 -19.97 -19.08 1.66
CA GLY A 125 -20.65 -20.26 2.19
C GLY A 125 -21.59 -19.98 3.36
N PRO A 126 -21.39 -20.56 4.55
CA PRO A 126 -22.26 -20.34 5.70
C PRO A 126 -22.09 -18.95 6.37
N GLY A 127 -21.40 -18.01 5.72
CA GLY A 127 -21.13 -16.66 6.22
C GLY A 127 -19.70 -16.50 6.75
N ILE A 128 -18.74 -17.19 6.16
CA ILE A 128 -17.32 -17.14 6.54
C ILE A 128 -16.69 -15.90 5.88
N PRO A 129 -16.23 -14.90 6.64
CA PRO A 129 -15.55 -13.75 6.07
C PRO A 129 -14.17 -14.16 5.55
N VAL A 130 -13.86 -13.83 4.30
CA VAL A 130 -12.54 -14.05 3.71
C VAL A 130 -11.89 -12.73 3.32
N ASP A 131 -10.56 -12.66 3.40
CA ASP A 131 -9.83 -11.41 3.15
C ASP A 131 -9.87 -11.02 1.66
N LEU A 132 -9.64 -12.00 0.78
CA LEU A 132 -9.75 -11.85 -0.67
C LEU A 132 -10.47 -13.05 -1.29
N SER A 133 -11.26 -12.81 -2.34
CA SER A 133 -11.89 -13.88 -3.11
C SER A 133 -11.78 -13.65 -4.63
N TRP A 134 -11.72 -14.76 -5.37
CA TRP A 134 -11.91 -14.82 -6.81
C TRP A 134 -13.08 -15.75 -7.13
N PRO A 135 -14.33 -15.24 -7.13
CA PRO A 135 -15.52 -16.10 -7.20
C PRO A 135 -15.60 -16.98 -8.44
N LYS A 136 -15.12 -16.46 -9.59
CA LYS A 136 -15.10 -17.20 -10.85
C LYS A 136 -14.17 -18.41 -10.82
N GLN A 137 -13.09 -18.35 -10.05
CA GLN A 137 -12.08 -19.41 -9.93
C GLN A 137 -12.26 -20.26 -8.66
N ARG A 138 -13.25 -19.94 -7.83
CA ARG A 138 -13.47 -20.58 -6.52
C ARG A 138 -12.22 -20.57 -5.65
N VAL A 139 -11.47 -19.48 -5.67
CA VAL A 139 -10.29 -19.26 -4.80
C VAL A 139 -10.65 -18.24 -3.74
N ALA A 140 -10.30 -18.52 -2.49
CA ALA A 140 -10.41 -17.60 -1.37
C ALA A 140 -9.06 -17.53 -0.64
N VAL A 141 -8.75 -16.40 -0.03
CA VAL A 141 -7.54 -16.17 0.74
C VAL A 141 -7.93 -15.73 2.14
N MET A 142 -7.29 -16.35 3.14
CA MET A 142 -7.42 -15.96 4.52
C MET A 142 -6.05 -16.03 5.20
N VAL A 143 -5.69 -14.99 5.98
CA VAL A 143 -4.40 -14.94 6.69
C VAL A 143 -4.36 -15.99 7.80
N GLU A 144 -5.41 -16.07 8.61
CA GLU A 144 -5.51 -16.98 9.75
C GLU A 144 -6.81 -17.81 9.69
N PRO A 145 -6.83 -18.88 8.89
CA PRO A 145 -8.04 -19.69 8.75
C PRO A 145 -8.27 -20.61 9.97
N GLY A 146 -9.51 -20.69 10.44
CA GLY A 146 -9.93 -21.74 11.36
C GLY A 146 -10.04 -23.11 10.67
N GLU A 147 -9.81 -24.21 11.40
CA GLU A 147 -9.92 -25.58 10.83
C GLU A 147 -11.32 -25.86 10.27
N GLN A 148 -12.35 -25.32 10.91
CA GLN A 148 -13.73 -25.45 10.46
C GLN A 148 -13.96 -24.69 9.15
N ASP A 149 -13.43 -23.47 9.02
CA ASP A 149 -13.58 -22.64 7.83
C ASP A 149 -12.99 -23.32 6.59
N VAL A 150 -11.82 -23.96 6.75
CA VAL A 150 -11.18 -24.76 5.70
C VAL A 150 -12.11 -25.87 5.21
N GLY A 151 -12.71 -26.62 6.14
CA GLY A 151 -13.60 -27.74 5.83
C GLY A 151 -14.91 -27.32 5.17
N ASP A 152 -15.53 -26.27 5.69
CA ASP A 152 -16.81 -25.75 5.20
C ASP A 152 -16.65 -25.18 3.78
N LEU A 153 -15.63 -24.33 3.56
CA LEU A 153 -15.35 -23.78 2.23
C LEU A 153 -14.95 -24.87 1.23
N ALA A 154 -14.14 -25.85 1.63
CA ALA A 154 -13.77 -26.97 0.75
C ALA A 154 -14.99 -27.82 0.33
N THR A 155 -15.94 -28.03 1.25
CA THR A 155 -17.19 -28.76 0.95
C THR A 155 -18.04 -28.03 -0.09
N GLU A 156 -17.97 -26.70 -0.11
CA GLU A 156 -18.62 -25.86 -1.11
C GLU A 156 -17.81 -25.67 -2.40
N GLY A 157 -16.69 -26.37 -2.53
CA GLY A 157 -15.84 -26.36 -3.71
C GLY A 157 -14.91 -25.14 -3.80
N TRP A 158 -14.75 -24.39 -2.71
CA TRP A 158 -13.75 -23.33 -2.62
C TRP A 158 -12.37 -23.87 -2.28
N ARG A 159 -11.36 -23.26 -2.86
CA ARG A 159 -9.95 -23.48 -2.55
C ARG A 159 -9.46 -22.34 -1.67
N LEU A 160 -9.42 -22.58 -0.36
CA LEU A 160 -8.85 -21.63 0.59
C LEU A 160 -7.31 -21.72 0.56
N LEU A 161 -6.66 -20.59 0.35
CA LEU A 161 -5.20 -20.46 0.28
C LEU A 161 -4.71 -19.47 1.33
N PRO A 162 -3.47 -19.62 1.83
CA PRO A 162 -2.85 -18.59 2.65
C PRO A 162 -2.58 -17.33 1.80
N ALA A 163 -2.30 -16.20 2.46
CA ALA A 163 -1.82 -14.96 1.84
C ALA A 163 -0.39 -15.11 1.26
N ASP A 164 -0.23 -16.01 0.30
CA ASP A 164 1.00 -16.36 -0.40
C ASP A 164 0.77 -16.21 -1.91
N ALA A 165 1.41 -15.18 -2.48
CA ALA A 165 1.26 -14.88 -3.90
C ALA A 165 1.66 -16.05 -4.81
N ALA A 166 2.70 -16.82 -4.47
CA ALA A 166 3.15 -17.92 -5.32
C ALA A 166 2.13 -19.07 -5.36
N GLN A 167 1.50 -19.36 -4.21
CA GLN A 167 0.45 -20.39 -4.14
C GLN A 167 -0.81 -19.96 -4.88
N ILE A 168 -1.22 -18.70 -4.75
CA ILE A 168 -2.36 -18.14 -5.47
C ILE A 168 -2.11 -18.18 -6.98
N LEU A 169 -0.96 -17.69 -7.46
CA LEU A 169 -0.62 -17.71 -8.88
C LEU A 169 -0.61 -19.13 -9.45
N LYS A 170 -0.06 -20.10 -8.71
CA LYS A 170 -0.09 -21.51 -9.11
C LYS A 170 -1.53 -22.03 -9.25
N ALA A 171 -2.38 -21.78 -8.24
CA ALA A 171 -3.77 -22.23 -8.25
C ALA A 171 -4.58 -21.58 -9.39
N MET A 172 -4.31 -20.31 -9.70
CA MET A 172 -4.99 -19.57 -10.77
C MET A 172 -4.50 -19.99 -12.17
N GLY A 173 -3.25 -20.42 -12.30
CA GLY A 173 -2.70 -20.99 -13.54
C GLY A 173 -3.28 -22.37 -13.87
N GLU A 174 -3.55 -23.20 -12.86
CA GLU A 174 -4.20 -24.51 -13.03
C GLU A 174 -5.65 -24.40 -13.55
N HIS A 175 -6.32 -23.25 -13.33
CA HIS A 175 -7.70 -23.01 -13.75
C HIS A 175 -7.83 -22.46 -15.20
N HIS A 176 -6.71 -22.09 -15.83
CA HIS A 176 -6.63 -21.62 -17.23
C HIS A 176 -6.18 -22.71 -18.23
N GLY A 177 -6.09 -23.97 -17.78
CA GLY A 177 -5.73 -25.14 -18.60
C GLY A 177 -6.93 -25.98 -19.05
#